data_AF-A0AAU2W360-F1
#
_entry.id   AF-A0AAU2W360-F1
#
_cell.length_a   1.000
_cell.length_b   1.000
_cell.length_c   1.000
_cell.angle_alpha   90.00
_cell.angle_beta   90.00
_cell.angle_gamma   90.00
#
_symmetry.space_group_name_H-M   'P 1'
#
loop_
_entity.id
_entity.type
_entity.pdbx_description
1 polymer ?
#
loop_
_entity_poly.entity_id
_entity_poly.type
_entity_poly.pdbx_seq_one_letter_code
_entity_poly.pdbx_strand_id
1 'polypeptide(L)'
;MRAIVVVYEVDKLAPAHPSPGIRGCEERHARKVHAAPTAPGEPAAAGPRTLCGKDTFAMETGPSTAEDGGTTWYPAPYASVVCPDCDAVIET
;
A
#
# COMPACT_ATOMS: atom_id res chain seq x y z
N MET A 1 -4.55 8.53 15.50
CA MET A 1 -4.39 7.79 14.23
C MET A 1 -3.52 8.64 13.34
N ARG A 2 -2.35 8.16 12.94
CA ARG A 2 -1.48 8.89 11.99
C ARG A 2 -2.07 8.68 10.59
N ALA A 3 -2.16 9.73 9.78
CA ALA A 3 -2.62 9.59 8.41
C ALA A 3 -1.57 8.76 7.64
N ILE A 4 -1.98 7.60 7.15
CA ILE A 4 -1.13 6.65 6.43
C ILE A 4 -1.74 6.31 5.07
N VAL A 5 -0.86 6.04 4.12
CA VAL A 5 -1.20 5.55 2.79
C VAL A 5 -0.66 4.13 2.66
N VAL A 6 -1.51 3.23 2.17
CA VAL A 6 -1.11 1.86 1.85
C VAL A 6 -0.38 1.88 0.51
N VAL A 7 0.83 1.34 0.51
CA VAL A 7 1.63 1.17 -0.70
C VAL A 7 1.96 -0.31 -0.91
N TYR A 8 1.87 -0.73 -2.16
CA TYR A 8 2.05 -2.09 -2.61
C TYR A 8 3.40 -2.19 -3.32
N GLU A 9 4.27 -3.05 -2.80
CA GLU A 9 5.47 -3.47 -3.50
C GLU A 9 5.06 -4.47 -4.57
N VAL A 10 4.98 -4.01 -5.81
CA VAL A 10 4.73 -4.85 -6.98
C VAL A 10 6.04 -5.34 -7.56
N ASP A 11 6.06 -6.58 -8.05
CA ASP A 11 7.25 -7.08 -8.73
C ASP A 11 7.42 -6.42 -10.10
N LYS A 12 8.63 -5.95 -10.40
CA LYS A 12 8.97 -5.37 -11.70
C LYS A 12 9.21 -6.47 -12.74
N LEU A 13 8.27 -7.41 -12.92
CA LEU A 13 8.29 -8.37 -14.01
C LEU A 13 7.24 -7.98 -15.06
N ALA A 14 7.71 -7.09 -15.95
CA ALA A 14 7.22 -6.78 -17.30
C ALA A 14 5.85 -6.08 -17.46
N PRO A 15 5.71 -5.22 -18.48
CA PRO A 15 4.41 -4.69 -18.89
C PRO A 15 3.57 -5.86 -19.43
N ALA A 16 2.67 -6.40 -18.60
CA ALA A 16 1.60 -7.25 -19.11
C ALA A 16 0.75 -6.38 -20.05
N HIS A 17 0.53 -6.87 -21.26
CA HIS A 17 -0.17 -6.17 -22.32
C HIS A 17 -1.53 -5.66 -21.81
N PRO A 18 -1.97 -4.43 -22.15
CA PRO A 18 -3.26 -3.94 -21.73
C PRO A 18 -4.35 -4.79 -22.40
N SER A 19 -4.97 -5.69 -21.65
CA SER A 19 -6.22 -6.32 -22.07
C SER A 19 -7.35 -5.33 -21.77
N PRO A 20 -8.10 -4.87 -22.79
CA PRO A 20 -9.20 -3.94 -22.57
C PRO A 20 -10.40 -4.73 -22.03
N GLY A 21 -10.45 -4.90 -20.72
CA GLY A 21 -11.57 -5.56 -20.07
C GLY A 21 -11.35 -5.67 -18.58
N ILE A 22 -12.20 -4.98 -17.81
CA ILE A 22 -12.30 -4.98 -16.35
C ILE A 22 -11.35 -4.01 -15.63
N ARG A 23 -11.78 -2.75 -15.57
CA ARG A 23 -11.35 -1.82 -14.51
C ARG A 23 -11.94 -2.31 -13.18
N GLY A 24 -11.14 -3.00 -12.39
CA GLY A 24 -11.52 -3.35 -11.02
C GLY A 24 -10.82 -4.61 -10.55
N CYS A 25 -9.82 -4.44 -9.69
CA CYS A 25 -9.17 -5.55 -8.99
C CYS A 25 -8.49 -6.53 -9.96
N GLU A 26 -7.64 -6.03 -10.86
CA GLU A 26 -6.51 -6.87 -11.28
C GLU A 26 -5.78 -7.24 -10.00
N GLU A 27 -5.55 -8.54 -9.83
CA GLU A 27 -4.84 -9.18 -8.74
C GLU A 27 -3.40 -8.68 -8.80
N ARG A 28 -3.19 -7.43 -8.37
CA ARG A 28 -1.88 -6.79 -8.37
C ARG A 28 -1.06 -7.70 -7.48
N HIS A 29 -0.11 -8.42 -8.08
CA HIS A 29 0.80 -9.31 -7.37
C HIS A 29 1.72 -8.47 -6.49
N ALA A 30 1.14 -7.86 -5.45
CA ALA A 30 1.85 -7.17 -4.41
C ALA A 30 2.64 -8.24 -3.66
N ARG A 31 3.96 -8.21 -3.83
CA ARG A 31 4.87 -9.05 -3.05
C ARG A 31 4.80 -8.69 -1.58
N LYS A 32 4.59 -7.40 -1.29
CA LYS A 32 4.56 -6.86 0.05
C LYS A 32 3.60 -5.69 0.14
N VAL A 33 2.94 -5.55 1.28
CA VAL A 33 2.18 -4.34 1.64
C VAL A 33 2.93 -3.57 2.70
N HIS A 34 3.10 -2.27 2.47
CA HIS A 34 3.74 -1.36 3.39
C HIS A 34 2.82 -0.18 3.70
N ALA A 35 3.03 0.42 4.86
CA ALA A 35 2.44 1.70 5.20
C ALA A 35 3.47 2.80 4.96
N ALA A 36 3.02 3.92 4.40
CA ALA A 36 3.77 5.16 4.34
C ALA A 36 3.00 6.27 5.05
N PRO A 37 3.67 7.26 5.67
CA PRO A 37 3.00 8.47 6.12
C PRO A 37 2.44 9.23 4.90
N THR A 38 1.39 10.01 5.09
CA THR A 38 0.90 10.92 4.02
C THR A 38 1.97 11.95 3.65
N ALA A 39 2.05 12.29 2.37
CA ALA A 39 2.90 13.37 1.90
C ALA A 39 2.44 14.72 2.47
N PRO A 40 3.38 15.63 2.82
CA PRO A 40 3.03 16.95 3.30
C PRO A 40 2.31 17.73 2.19
N GLY A 41 1.06 18.13 2.46
CA GLY A 41 0.21 18.88 1.52
C GLY A 41 -0.72 18.02 0.65
N GLU A 42 -0.53 16.69 0.63
CA GLU A 42 -1.33 15.76 -0.18
C GLU A 42 -1.72 14.52 0.65
N PRO A 43 -2.90 14.52 1.31
CA PRO A 43 -3.31 13.45 2.21
C PRO A 43 -3.57 12.11 1.50
N ALA A 44 -3.76 12.12 0.18
CA ALA A 44 -3.93 10.91 -0.63
C ALA A 44 -2.61 10.36 -1.20
N ALA A 45 -1.50 11.08 -1.05
CA ALA A 45 -0.20 10.68 -1.57
C ALA A 45 0.66 10.07 -0.47
N ALA A 46 1.40 9.01 -0.80
CA ALA A 46 2.40 8.46 0.10
C ALA A 46 3.61 9.40 0.18
N GLY A 47 4.13 9.59 1.39
CA GLY A 47 5.41 10.24 1.63
C GLY A 47 6.56 9.45 1.00
N PRO A 48 7.78 10.01 0.97
CA PRO A 48 8.90 9.47 0.20
C PRO A 48 9.41 8.11 0.70
N ARG A 49 9.07 7.72 1.93
CA ARG A 49 9.52 6.47 2.55
C ARG A 49 8.38 5.83 3.33
N THR A 50 8.33 4.51 3.31
CA THR A 50 7.45 3.71 4.17
C THR A 50 7.88 3.83 5.65
N LEU A 51 7.03 3.37 6.57
CA LEU A 51 7.34 3.31 8.00
C LEU A 51 8.56 2.43 8.28
N CYS A 52 8.74 1.36 7.50
CA CYS A 52 9.93 0.50 7.56
C CYS A 52 11.16 1.07 6.81
N GLY A 53 11.10 2.32 6.33
CA GLY A 53 12.22 3.02 5.69
C GLY A 53 12.49 2.71 4.22
N LYS A 54 11.59 1.95 3.56
CA LYS A 54 11.69 1.59 2.13
C LYS A 54 11.19 2.72 1.25
N ASP A 55 11.75 2.85 0.05
CA ASP A 55 11.39 3.94 -0.85
C ASP A 55 10.03 3.68 -1.51
N THR A 56 9.15 4.68 -1.52
CA THR A 56 7.79 4.56 -2.07
C THR A 56 7.73 4.85 -3.57
N PHE A 57 8.81 5.37 -4.17
CA PHE A 57 8.80 5.86 -5.55
C PHE A 57 8.61 4.73 -6.58
N ALA A 58 9.05 3.51 -6.24
CA ALA A 58 8.85 2.31 -7.07
C ALA A 58 7.61 1.50 -6.64
N MET A 59 6.83 1.99 -5.67
CA MET A 59 5.67 1.31 -5.14
C MET A 59 4.39 1.93 -5.67
N GLU A 60 3.33 1.16 -5.62
CA GLU A 60 2.03 1.63 -6.06
C GLU A 60 1.16 2.00 -4.86
N THR A 61 0.53 3.18 -4.90
CA THR A 61 -0.47 3.54 -3.89
C THR A 61 -1.78 2.83 -4.19
N GLY A 62 -2.51 2.46 -3.15
CA GLY A 62 -3.87 2.00 -3.35
C GLY A 62 -4.76 2.31 -2.15
N PRO A 63 -6.03 1.89 -2.23
CA PRO A 63 -7.01 2.24 -1.22
C PRO A 63 -6.58 1.65 0.13
N SER A 64 -6.55 2.50 1.15
CA SER A 64 -6.46 2.09 2.54
C SER A 64 -7.86 1.77 3.07
N THR A 65 -7.98 0.73 3.89
CA THR A 65 -9.23 0.39 4.60
C THR A 65 -9.38 1.17 5.91
N ALA A 66 -8.33 1.87 6.34
CA ALA A 66 -8.34 2.67 7.57
C ALA A 66 -9.32 3.85 7.52
N GLU A 67 -9.57 4.42 6.34
CA GLU A 67 -10.44 5.59 6.18
C GLU A 67 -11.93 5.28 6.45
N ASP A 68 -12.34 4.01 6.37
CA ASP A 68 -13.74 3.57 6.52
C ASP A 68 -14.01 2.85 7.85
N GLY A 69 -13.15 3.04 8.86
CA GLY A 69 -13.33 2.41 10.17
C GLY A 69 -12.99 0.92 10.23
N GLY A 70 -12.24 0.42 9.25
CA GLY A 70 -11.63 -0.91 9.33
C GLY A 70 -10.65 -0.99 10.50
N THR A 71 -10.70 -2.08 11.27
CA THR A 71 -9.75 -2.36 12.37
C THR A 71 -8.30 -2.44 11.88
N THR A 72 -8.10 -2.57 10.57
CA THR A 72 -6.82 -2.88 9.96
C THR A 72 -6.53 -1.91 8.81
N TRP A 73 -5.30 -1.44 8.75
CA TRP A 73 -4.85 -0.44 7.78
C TRP A 73 -4.66 -0.99 6.36
N TYR A 74 -4.65 -2.31 6.20
CA TYR A 74 -4.51 -3.02 4.92
C TYR A 74 -5.78 -3.80 4.56
N PRO A 75 -6.03 -4.06 3.26
CA PRO A 75 -7.14 -4.90 2.85
C PRO A 75 -6.91 -6.36 3.23
N ALA A 76 -7.96 -7.06 3.70
CA ALA A 76 -7.94 -8.48 4.07
C ALA A 76 -7.20 -9.43 3.09
N PRO A 77 -7.35 -9.34 1.75
CA PRO A 77 -6.63 -10.24 0.83
C PRO A 77 -5.10 -10.14 0.92
N TYR A 78 -4.56 -9.06 1.49
CA TYR A 78 -3.12 -8.84 1.59
C TYR A 78 -2.54 -9.13 2.99
N ALA A 79 -3.34 -9.64 3.93
CA ALA A 79 -2.89 -9.94 5.29
C ALA A 79 -1.62 -10.83 5.33
N SER A 80 -1.51 -11.79 4.40
CA SER A 80 -0.37 -12.71 4.31
C SER A 80 0.92 -12.08 3.77
N VAL A 81 0.85 -10.89 3.15
CA VAL A 81 1.98 -10.20 2.53
C VAL A 81 2.28 -8.85 3.18
N VAL A 82 1.63 -8.55 4.30
CA VAL A 82 1.92 -7.35 5.10
C VAL A 82 3.36 -7.36 5.59
N CYS A 83 4.00 -6.20 5.53
CA CYS A 83 5.29 -6.00 6.15
C CYS A 83 5.13 -5.96 7.67
N PRO A 84 5.73 -6.92 8.41
CA PRO A 84 5.56 -7.00 9.86
C PRO A 84 6.16 -5.80 10.61
N ASP A 85 7.16 -5.13 10.03
CA ASP A 85 7.76 -3.92 10.60
C ASP A 85 6.81 -2.72 10.52
N CYS A 86 6.16 -2.52 9.37
CA CYS A 86 5.11 -1.50 9.23
C CYS A 86 3.92 -1.79 10.16
N ASP A 87 3.54 -3.06 10.28
CA ASP A 87 2.43 -3.49 11.14
C ASP A 87 2.73 -3.21 12.63
N ALA A 88 3.92 -3.58 13.09
CA ALA A 88 4.36 -3.32 14.46
C ALA A 88 4.41 -1.82 14.82
N VAL A 89 4.75 -0.95 13.86
CA VAL A 89 4.76 0.52 14.06
C VAL A 89 3.36 1.12 14.06
N ILE A 90 2.36 0.48 13.46
CA ILE A 90 0.98 0.99 13.44
C ILE A 90 0.19 0.51 14.66
N GLU A 91 0.48 -0.69 15.15
CA GLU A 91 -0.12 -1.24 16.37
C GLU A 91 0.39 -0.55 17.66
N THR A 92 1.35 0.38 17.56
CA THR A 92 1.90 1.14 18.70
C THR A 92 1.52 2.62 18.72
#